data_AF-A0A3D8ISE5-F1
#
_entry.id   AF-A0A3D8ISE5-F1
#
_cell.length_a   1.000
_cell.length_b   1.000
_cell.length_c   1.000
_cell.angle_alpha   90.00
_cell.angle_beta   90.00
_cell.angle_gamma   90.00
#
_symmetry.space_group_name_H-M   'P 1'
#
loop_
_entity.id
_entity.type
_entity.pdbx_description
1 polymer ?
#
loop_
_entity_poly.entity_id
_entity_poly.type
_entity_poly.pdbx_seq_one_letter_code
_entity_poly.pdbx_strand_id
1 'polypeptide(L)'
;MCLSFGSMSFGANDRYNSMLFSNNYTEVRKGISLGADVEARLRGSTPLYDAARKGNIEIVGLLIERGADVNAVCHGETALLKVVALGDVRMAKELIQKGAKVNVADEHLGNTPLHYAVLKKNTAMINLLLSNGADMYAQNNRGDTPARVVLANKTMPAVSIENDDIILRANAFNLGKGSVGLNISNKTDEFVTITYLALYVDGDLISEVGVNKKLAPRTGGSVGALSVPQETYEGAKIKKSGLASVKYGFAVEYDIGGRSRSLYKNTKTEFQLW
;
A
#
# COMPACT_ATOMS: atom_id res chain seq x y z
N MET A 1 36.36 -7.01 -17.53
CA MET A 1 36.47 -6.30 -16.24
C MET A 1 36.49 -7.34 -15.15
N CYS A 2 37.60 -7.42 -14.41
CA CYS A 2 37.86 -8.46 -13.42
C CYS A 2 36.82 -8.43 -12.29
N LEU A 3 36.25 -9.61 -12.03
CA LEU A 3 35.51 -9.91 -10.80
C LEU A 3 36.51 -9.90 -9.64
N SER A 4 36.38 -8.95 -8.72
CA SER A 4 37.06 -9.02 -7.43
C SER A 4 36.32 -10.02 -6.55
N PHE A 5 36.83 -11.26 -6.49
CA PHE A 5 36.52 -12.15 -5.39
C PHE A 5 37.12 -11.54 -4.13
N GLY A 6 36.25 -11.06 -3.23
CA GLY A 6 36.63 -10.64 -1.89
C GLY A 6 37.29 -11.81 -1.17
N SER A 7 38.56 -11.61 -0.81
CA SER A 7 39.38 -12.54 -0.03
C SER A 7 38.68 -12.95 1.26
N MET A 8 38.41 -14.25 1.42
CA MET A 8 38.07 -14.84 2.72
C MET A 8 39.31 -14.77 3.61
N SER A 9 39.36 -13.76 4.48
CA SER A 9 40.28 -13.69 5.60
C SER A 9 39.80 -14.67 6.68
N PHE A 10 40.31 -15.90 6.68
CA PHE A 10 40.15 -16.80 7.83
C PHE A 10 41.03 -16.29 8.98
N GLY A 11 40.48 -15.35 9.75
CA GLY A 11 41.10 -14.86 10.98
C GLY A 11 40.85 -15.83 12.12
N ALA A 12 41.78 -15.92 13.08
CA ALA A 12 41.68 -16.75 14.28
C ALA A 12 40.40 -16.52 15.13
N ASN A 13 39.64 -15.45 14.84
CA ASN A 13 38.41 -15.05 15.50
C ASN A 13 37.16 -15.82 15.03
N ASP A 14 37.23 -16.51 13.89
CA ASP A 14 36.07 -17.24 13.32
C ASP A 14 35.52 -18.34 14.24
N ARG A 15 36.38 -18.91 15.10
CA ARG A 15 36.00 -19.99 16.03
C ARG A 15 34.94 -19.58 17.06
N TYR A 16 34.77 -18.28 17.33
CA TYR A 16 33.83 -17.77 18.33
C TYR A 16 32.54 -17.22 17.73
N ASN A 17 32.49 -17.01 16.41
CA ASN A 17 31.34 -16.43 15.72
C ASN A 17 30.06 -17.25 15.94
N SER A 18 30.17 -18.58 16.05
CA SER A 18 29.04 -19.47 16.32
C SER A 18 28.34 -19.17 17.65
N MET A 19 29.06 -18.64 18.66
CA MET A 19 28.48 -18.24 19.94
C MET A 19 27.51 -17.06 19.79
N LEU A 20 27.69 -16.21 18.78
CA LEU A 20 26.81 -15.08 18.52
C LEU A 20 25.41 -15.52 18.01
N PHE A 21 25.30 -16.73 17.46
CA PHE A 21 24.06 -17.32 16.94
C PHE A 21 23.37 -18.27 17.93
N SER A 22 23.94 -18.47 19.12
CA SER A 22 23.40 -19.41 20.10
C SER A 22 22.09 -18.94 20.71
N ASN A 23 21.77 -17.65 20.55
CA ASN A 23 20.55 -17.04 21.07
C ASN A 23 20.48 -17.05 22.61
N ASN A 24 21.63 -17.21 23.27
CA ASN A 24 21.82 -17.12 24.71
C ASN A 24 22.69 -15.90 25.03
N TYR A 25 22.15 -14.94 25.79
CA TYR A 25 22.82 -13.67 26.08
C TYR A 25 24.23 -13.85 26.68
N THR A 26 24.42 -14.84 27.56
CA THR A 26 25.71 -15.09 28.21
C THR A 26 26.76 -15.62 27.24
N GLU A 27 26.36 -16.51 26.33
CA GLU A 27 27.25 -17.03 25.30
C GLU A 27 27.59 -15.99 24.25
N VAL A 28 26.60 -15.20 23.81
CA VAL A 28 26.84 -14.09 22.89
C VAL A 28 27.82 -13.10 23.51
N ARG A 29 27.59 -12.68 24.75
CA ARG A 29 28.49 -11.75 25.48
C ARG A 29 29.90 -12.32 25.60
N LYS A 30 30.03 -13.62 25.89
CA LYS A 30 31.31 -14.32 25.94
C LYS A 30 31.99 -14.35 24.57
N GLY A 31 31.26 -14.68 23.50
CA GLY A 31 31.78 -14.66 22.13
C GLY A 31 32.37 -13.30 21.77
N ILE A 32 31.65 -12.21 22.05
CA ILE A 32 32.14 -10.85 21.81
C ILE A 32 33.42 -10.55 22.61
N SER A 33 33.47 -10.94 23.90
CA SER A 33 34.69 -10.76 24.73
C SER A 33 35.90 -11.56 24.24
N LEU A 34 35.66 -12.65 23.51
CA LEU A 34 36.69 -13.50 22.91
C LEU A 34 37.08 -13.03 21.49
N GLY A 35 36.54 -11.90 21.03
CA GLY A 35 36.86 -11.30 19.74
C GLY A 35 36.03 -11.82 18.57
N ALA A 36 34.86 -12.41 18.82
CA ALA A 36 33.93 -12.76 17.73
C ALA A 36 33.54 -11.50 16.94
N ASP A 37 33.45 -11.66 15.62
CA ASP A 37 33.02 -10.59 14.72
C ASP A 37 31.50 -10.45 14.77
N VAL A 38 31.01 -9.28 15.19
CA VAL A 38 29.56 -9.00 15.29
C VAL A 38 28.86 -8.96 13.94
N GLU A 39 29.61 -8.82 12.84
CA GLU A 39 29.12 -8.89 11.47
C GLU A 39 29.32 -10.27 10.82
N ALA A 40 29.80 -11.26 11.58
CA ALA A 40 30.02 -12.60 11.07
C ALA A 40 28.76 -13.18 10.41
N ARG A 41 28.94 -13.88 9.29
CA ARG A 41 27.79 -14.48 8.58
C ARG A 41 27.76 -15.98 8.75
N LEU A 42 26.66 -16.49 9.29
CA LEU A 42 26.39 -17.92 9.37
C LEU A 42 25.18 -18.25 8.50
N ARG A 43 25.41 -19.10 7.48
CA ARG A 43 24.39 -19.50 6.49
C ARG A 43 23.65 -18.29 5.87
N GLY A 44 24.35 -17.18 5.65
CA GLY A 44 23.78 -15.97 5.06
C GLY A 44 23.07 -15.02 6.03
N SER A 45 23.03 -15.31 7.32
CA SER A 45 22.48 -14.43 8.38
C SER A 45 23.59 -13.79 9.21
N THR A 46 23.42 -12.53 9.62
CA THR A 46 24.20 -11.91 10.70
C THR A 46 23.64 -12.31 12.07
N PRO A 47 24.40 -12.17 13.17
CA PRO A 47 23.90 -12.48 14.50
C PRO A 47 22.71 -11.61 14.89
N LEU A 48 22.74 -10.32 14.49
CA LEU A 48 21.66 -9.38 14.73
C LEU A 48 20.36 -9.83 14.05
N TYR A 49 20.44 -10.23 12.78
CA TYR A 49 19.28 -10.74 12.05
C TYR A 49 18.69 -12.00 12.71
N ASP A 50 19.54 -12.94 13.11
CA ASP A 50 19.06 -14.18 13.76
C ASP A 50 18.44 -13.91 15.14
N ALA A 51 19.07 -13.07 15.97
CA ALA A 51 18.53 -12.67 17.27
C ALA A 51 17.20 -11.91 17.15
N ALA A 52 17.10 -11.00 16.18
CA ALA A 52 15.88 -10.25 15.89
C ALA A 52 14.75 -11.20 15.43
N ARG A 53 15.04 -12.11 14.50
CA ARG A 53 14.09 -13.14 14.03
C ARG A 53 13.58 -14.03 15.16
N LYS A 54 14.43 -14.31 16.16
CA LYS A 54 14.09 -15.10 17.35
C LYS A 54 13.48 -14.27 18.49
N GLY A 55 13.30 -12.96 18.31
CA GLY A 55 12.61 -12.08 19.27
C GLY A 55 13.44 -11.63 20.48
N ASN A 56 14.78 -11.80 20.46
CA ASN A 56 15.64 -11.50 21.62
C ASN A 56 16.18 -10.07 21.61
N ILE A 57 15.38 -9.17 22.19
CA ILE A 57 15.66 -7.73 22.26
C ILE A 57 17.00 -7.44 22.96
N GLU A 58 17.31 -8.13 24.05
CA GLU A 58 18.55 -7.91 24.80
C GLU A 58 19.80 -8.23 23.96
N ILE A 59 19.74 -9.32 23.18
CA ILE A 59 20.85 -9.71 22.29
C ILE A 59 20.97 -8.73 21.12
N VAL A 60 19.84 -8.29 20.54
CA VAL A 60 19.83 -7.27 19.49
C VAL A 60 20.45 -5.96 19.99
N GLY A 61 20.05 -5.49 21.17
CA GLY A 61 20.61 -4.30 21.80
C GLY A 61 22.12 -4.40 22.00
N LEU A 62 22.58 -5.53 22.59
CA LEU A 62 24.00 -5.80 22.80
C LEU A 62 24.79 -5.79 21.48
N LEU A 63 24.29 -6.44 20.43
CA LEU A 63 25.00 -6.51 19.16
C LEU A 63 25.13 -5.12 18.51
N ILE A 64 24.06 -4.31 18.53
CA ILE A 64 24.07 -2.95 17.99
C ILE A 64 25.04 -2.05 18.78
N GLU A 65 25.05 -2.15 20.11
CA GLU A 65 26.02 -1.43 20.96
C GLU A 65 27.47 -1.76 20.64
N ARG A 66 27.72 -2.93 20.04
CA ARG A 66 29.05 -3.39 19.62
C ARG A 66 29.32 -3.14 18.14
N GLY A 67 28.48 -2.35 17.48
CA GLY A 67 28.70 -1.87 16.12
C GLY A 67 28.05 -2.74 15.04
N ALA A 68 27.14 -3.65 15.40
CA ALA A 68 26.42 -4.41 14.38
C ALA A 68 25.55 -3.49 13.51
N ASP A 69 25.58 -3.68 12.19
CA ASP A 69 24.75 -2.93 11.24
C ASP A 69 23.30 -3.40 11.31
N VAL A 70 22.45 -2.57 11.90
CA VAL A 70 21.00 -2.79 12.01
C VAL A 70 20.31 -2.93 10.64
N ASN A 71 20.93 -2.43 9.57
CA ASN A 71 20.40 -2.46 8.21
C ASN A 71 21.05 -3.55 7.34
N ALA A 72 21.87 -4.42 7.91
CA ALA A 72 22.49 -5.52 7.17
C ALA A 72 21.42 -6.38 6.46
N VAL A 73 21.64 -6.63 5.18
CA VAL A 73 20.75 -7.46 4.36
C VAL A 73 21.13 -8.94 4.56
N CYS A 74 20.14 -9.78 4.86
CA CYS A 74 20.25 -11.22 5.03
C CYS A 74 19.15 -11.91 4.22
N HIS A 75 19.51 -12.87 3.36
CA HIS A 75 18.55 -13.56 2.49
C HIS A 75 17.69 -12.62 1.61
N GLY A 76 18.23 -11.45 1.24
CA GLY A 76 17.55 -10.44 0.44
C GLY A 76 16.59 -9.53 1.22
N GLU A 77 16.63 -9.53 2.57
CA GLU A 77 15.80 -8.65 3.40
C GLU A 77 16.55 -8.15 4.64
N THR A 78 16.06 -7.09 5.28
CA THR A 78 16.61 -6.60 6.56
C THR A 78 16.00 -7.31 7.76
N ALA A 79 16.63 -7.20 8.93
CA ALA A 79 16.07 -7.69 10.19
C ALA A 79 14.69 -7.08 10.49
N LEU A 80 14.52 -5.77 10.23
CA LEU A 80 13.24 -5.08 10.40
C LEU A 80 12.15 -5.71 9.52
N LEU A 81 12.44 -5.92 8.23
CA LEU A 81 11.46 -6.51 7.32
C LEU A 81 11.04 -7.91 7.79
N LYS A 82 12.00 -8.76 8.19
CA LYS A 82 11.71 -10.09 8.70
C LYS A 82 10.81 -10.06 9.94
N VAL A 83 11.14 -9.20 10.90
CA VAL A 83 10.37 -9.01 12.14
C VAL A 83 8.96 -8.51 11.84
N VAL A 84 8.80 -7.59 10.89
CA VAL A 84 7.50 -7.10 10.43
C VAL A 84 6.68 -8.23 9.77
N ALA A 85 7.31 -9.04 8.94
CA ALA A 85 6.68 -10.22 8.35
C ALA A 85 6.30 -11.28 9.41
N LEU A 86 6.98 -11.34 10.54
CA LEU A 86 6.59 -12.20 11.68
C LEU A 86 5.50 -11.56 12.56
N GLY A 87 5.31 -10.23 12.47
CA GLY A 87 4.30 -9.49 13.22
C GLY A 87 4.74 -9.03 14.62
N ASP A 88 6.03 -9.12 14.95
CA ASP A 88 6.56 -8.72 16.26
C ASP A 88 6.77 -7.19 16.32
N VAL A 89 5.71 -6.49 16.74
CA VAL A 89 5.69 -5.02 16.88
C VAL A 89 6.73 -4.52 17.88
N ARG A 90 7.01 -5.29 18.95
CA ARG A 90 7.92 -4.88 20.01
C ARG A 90 9.36 -4.87 19.50
N MET A 91 9.77 -5.93 18.83
CA MET A 91 11.10 -5.99 18.20
C MET A 91 11.22 -4.98 17.05
N ALA A 92 10.18 -4.79 16.24
CA ALA A 92 10.21 -3.78 15.17
C ALA A 92 10.44 -2.38 15.74
N LYS A 93 9.78 -2.04 16.86
CA LYS A 93 9.96 -0.76 17.54
C LYS A 93 11.40 -0.57 18.02
N GLU A 94 12.00 -1.59 18.62
CA GLU A 94 13.39 -1.55 19.06
C GLU A 94 14.35 -1.30 17.88
N LEU A 95 14.23 -2.09 16.81
CA LEU A 95 15.08 -1.94 15.62
C LEU A 95 14.97 -0.53 15.01
N ILE A 96 13.76 0.03 14.91
CA ILE A 96 13.54 1.39 14.41
C ILE A 96 14.20 2.43 15.34
N GLN A 97 14.04 2.29 16.66
CA GLN A 97 14.71 3.18 17.63
C GLN A 97 16.24 3.11 17.53
N LYS A 98 16.78 1.97 17.09
CA LYS A 98 18.20 1.74 16.86
C LYS A 98 18.67 2.07 15.43
N GLY A 99 17.84 2.73 14.61
CA GLY A 99 18.24 3.25 13.30
C GLY A 99 17.94 2.32 12.11
N ALA A 100 17.06 1.34 12.26
CA ALA A 100 16.58 0.55 11.13
C ALA A 100 15.81 1.43 10.12
N LYS A 101 16.17 1.31 8.84
CA LYS A 101 15.52 1.99 7.73
C LYS A 101 14.16 1.33 7.43
N VAL A 102 13.09 2.09 7.51
CA VAL A 102 11.70 1.60 7.40
C VAL A 102 11.22 1.31 5.97
N ASN A 103 11.95 1.78 4.95
CA ASN A 103 11.57 1.68 3.54
C ASN A 103 12.46 0.73 2.71
N VAL A 104 13.32 -0.07 3.35
CA VAL A 104 14.14 -1.04 2.61
C VAL A 104 13.26 -2.17 2.10
N ALA A 105 13.17 -2.30 0.78
CA ALA A 105 12.42 -3.37 0.13
C ALA A 105 13.20 -4.70 0.14
N ASP A 106 12.48 -5.83 0.18
CA ASP A 106 13.10 -7.13 -0.06
C ASP A 106 13.45 -7.34 -1.54
N GLU A 107 14.47 -8.14 -1.81
CA GLU A 107 14.98 -8.41 -3.16
C GLU A 107 14.03 -9.30 -4.00
N HIS A 108 13.14 -10.07 -3.38
CA HIS A 108 12.34 -11.09 -4.07
C HIS A 108 11.08 -10.48 -4.72
N LEU A 109 10.33 -9.70 -3.95
CA LEU A 109 9.07 -9.09 -4.36
C LEU A 109 9.15 -7.56 -4.45
N GLY A 110 10.21 -6.95 -3.93
CA GLY A 110 10.28 -5.49 -3.80
C GLY A 110 9.34 -4.95 -2.72
N ASN A 111 8.85 -5.78 -1.79
CA ASN A 111 7.94 -5.31 -0.75
C ASN A 111 8.73 -4.60 0.35
N THR A 112 8.27 -3.42 0.72
CA THR A 112 8.72 -2.74 1.95
C THR A 112 8.09 -3.37 3.20
N PRO A 113 8.60 -3.11 4.41
CA PRO A 113 7.94 -3.54 5.64
C PRO A 113 6.45 -3.16 5.71
N LEU A 114 6.08 -1.98 5.18
CA LEU A 114 4.69 -1.51 5.19
C LEU A 114 3.76 -2.37 4.32
N HIS A 115 4.24 -2.93 3.21
CA HIS A 115 3.47 -3.89 2.41
C HIS A 115 3.06 -5.11 3.26
N TYR A 116 4.01 -5.71 3.98
CA TYR A 116 3.75 -6.86 4.83
C TYR A 116 2.81 -6.53 6.00
N ALA A 117 2.98 -5.36 6.62
CA ALA A 117 2.10 -4.90 7.69
C ALA A 117 0.65 -4.74 7.22
N VAL A 118 0.45 -4.17 6.03
CA VAL A 118 -0.86 -4.02 5.38
C VAL A 118 -1.46 -5.37 5.00
N LEU A 119 -0.70 -6.26 4.35
CA LEU A 119 -1.16 -7.59 3.96
C LEU A 119 -1.61 -8.42 5.17
N LYS A 120 -0.94 -8.25 6.32
CA LYS A 120 -1.28 -8.90 7.59
C LYS A 120 -2.37 -8.19 8.38
N LYS A 121 -2.83 -7.01 7.92
CA LYS A 121 -3.81 -6.16 8.62
C LYS A 121 -3.40 -5.84 10.07
N ASN A 122 -2.10 -5.66 10.30
CA ASN A 122 -1.56 -5.36 11.63
C ASN A 122 -1.54 -3.85 11.86
N THR A 123 -2.64 -3.29 12.36
CA THR A 123 -2.81 -1.85 12.64
C THR A 123 -1.67 -1.27 13.51
N ALA A 124 -1.24 -1.98 14.55
CA ALA A 124 -0.17 -1.50 15.42
C ALA A 124 1.15 -1.35 14.66
N MET A 125 1.47 -2.31 13.79
CA MET A 125 2.65 -2.26 12.94
C MET A 125 2.56 -1.18 11.87
N ILE A 126 1.40 -1.03 11.23
CA ILE A 126 1.15 0.03 10.23
C ILE A 126 1.40 1.40 10.86
N ASN A 127 0.79 1.66 12.02
CA ASN A 127 0.94 2.92 12.75
C ASN A 127 2.41 3.17 13.16
N LEU A 128 3.11 2.14 13.64
CA LEU A 128 4.52 2.23 13.98
C LEU A 128 5.36 2.65 12.77
N LEU A 129 5.20 1.99 11.63
CA LEU A 129 5.97 2.25 10.43
C LEU A 129 5.67 3.64 9.85
N LEU A 130 4.39 4.02 9.72
CA LEU A 130 3.99 5.33 9.19
C LEU A 130 4.42 6.51 10.08
N SER A 131 4.42 6.31 11.39
CA SER A 131 4.92 7.33 12.33
C SER A 131 6.43 7.56 12.18
N ASN A 132 7.16 6.57 11.67
CA ASN A 132 8.60 6.62 11.42
C ASN A 132 8.96 6.84 9.94
N GLY A 133 8.01 7.33 9.13
CA GLY A 133 8.30 7.76 7.75
C GLY A 133 8.25 6.65 6.70
N ALA A 134 7.58 5.54 6.97
CA ALA A 134 7.31 4.55 5.94
C ALA A 134 6.45 5.14 4.82
N ASP A 135 6.76 4.81 3.57
CA ASP A 135 6.07 5.32 2.39
C ASP A 135 4.89 4.40 1.99
N MET A 136 3.68 4.95 2.10
CA MET A 136 2.41 4.30 1.75
C MET A 136 2.23 4.12 0.24
N TYR A 137 3.05 4.79 -0.58
CA TYR A 137 2.97 4.80 -2.04
C TYR A 137 4.20 4.17 -2.69
N ALA A 138 5.12 3.58 -1.92
CA ALA A 138 6.24 2.83 -2.45
C ALA A 138 5.74 1.65 -3.29
N GLN A 139 6.23 1.54 -4.53
CA GLN A 139 5.89 0.44 -5.44
C GLN A 139 6.81 -0.75 -5.22
N ASN A 140 6.24 -1.96 -5.23
CA ASN A 140 6.99 -3.20 -5.31
C ASN A 140 7.28 -3.61 -6.76
N ASN A 141 7.88 -4.79 -6.98
CA ASN A 141 8.26 -5.28 -8.31
C ASN A 141 7.06 -5.53 -9.26
N ARG A 142 5.82 -5.51 -8.75
CA ARG A 142 4.59 -5.65 -9.53
C ARG A 142 3.88 -4.31 -9.76
N GLY A 143 4.47 -3.19 -9.31
CA GLY A 143 3.83 -1.87 -9.31
C GLY A 143 2.79 -1.70 -8.21
N ASP A 144 2.67 -2.65 -7.28
CA ASP A 144 1.71 -2.57 -6.19
C ASP A 144 2.23 -1.66 -5.09
N THR A 145 1.35 -0.83 -4.52
CA THR A 145 1.63 -0.01 -3.35
C THR A 145 0.84 -0.49 -2.13
N PRO A 146 1.27 -0.18 -0.89
CA PRO A 146 0.47 -0.42 0.29
C PRO A 146 -0.91 0.27 0.21
N ALA A 147 -0.97 1.50 -0.33
CA ALA A 147 -2.19 2.27 -0.57
C ALA A 147 -3.20 1.49 -1.43
N ARG A 148 -2.74 0.93 -2.55
CA ARG A 148 -3.58 0.12 -3.44
C ARG A 148 -4.23 -1.03 -2.70
N VAL A 149 -3.45 -1.77 -1.91
CA VAL A 149 -3.94 -2.98 -1.22
C VAL A 149 -5.04 -2.63 -0.21
N VAL A 150 -4.92 -1.52 0.52
CA VAL A 150 -5.95 -1.09 1.49
C VAL A 150 -7.20 -0.50 0.82
N LEU A 151 -7.06 0.10 -0.37
CA LEU A 151 -8.16 0.75 -1.10
C LEU A 151 -8.90 -0.16 -2.09
N ALA A 152 -8.24 -1.17 -2.67
CA ALA A 152 -8.80 -2.00 -3.74
C ALA A 152 -10.07 -2.80 -3.37
N ASN A 153 -10.36 -2.92 -2.06
CA ASN A 153 -11.55 -3.59 -1.54
C ASN A 153 -12.55 -2.61 -0.91
N LYS A 154 -12.37 -1.30 -1.10
CA LYS A 154 -13.29 -0.28 -0.60
C LYS A 154 -14.31 0.02 -1.68
N THR A 155 -15.57 -0.18 -1.31
CA THR A 155 -16.72 0.08 -2.17
C THR A 155 -17.17 1.52 -2.00
N MET A 156 -17.10 2.28 -3.08
CA MET A 156 -17.73 3.59 -3.20
C MET A 156 -19.25 3.40 -3.23
N PRO A 157 -20.01 4.11 -2.38
CA PRO A 157 -21.46 4.02 -2.35
C PRO A 157 -22.10 4.44 -3.67
N ALA A 158 -23.27 3.87 -3.96
CA ALA A 158 -24.13 4.32 -5.05
C ALA A 158 -24.51 5.79 -4.87
N VAL A 159 -24.66 6.51 -5.98
CA VAL A 159 -24.98 7.96 -5.98
C VAL A 159 -26.15 8.22 -6.91
N SER A 160 -27.07 9.09 -6.47
CA SER A 160 -28.13 9.65 -7.30
C SER A 160 -27.92 11.15 -7.43
N ILE A 161 -27.87 11.65 -8.67
CA ILE A 161 -27.74 13.06 -9.00
C ILE A 161 -28.86 13.44 -9.97
N GLU A 162 -29.42 14.63 -9.86
CA GLU A 162 -30.55 15.06 -10.70
C GLU A 162 -30.50 16.56 -10.98
N ASN A 163 -31.20 16.94 -12.05
CA ASN A 163 -31.64 18.30 -12.34
C ASN A 163 -33.12 18.26 -12.76
N ASP A 164 -33.59 19.31 -13.43
CA ASP A 164 -34.99 19.38 -13.88
C ASP A 164 -35.31 18.35 -14.97
N ASP A 165 -34.33 17.97 -15.80
CA ASP A 165 -34.53 17.14 -16.98
C ASP A 165 -34.35 15.64 -16.68
N ILE A 166 -33.36 15.27 -15.87
CA ILE A 166 -32.94 13.87 -15.69
C ILE A 166 -32.55 13.52 -14.25
N ILE A 167 -32.59 12.22 -13.94
CA ILE A 167 -32.00 11.61 -12.75
C ILE A 167 -30.96 10.58 -13.20
N LEU A 168 -29.69 10.78 -12.85
CA LEU A 168 -28.63 9.79 -13.02
C LEU A 168 -28.43 9.02 -11.71
N ARG A 169 -28.45 7.69 -11.81
CA ARG A 169 -28.14 6.75 -10.72
C ARG A 169 -26.91 5.94 -11.10
N ALA A 170 -25.84 6.12 -10.33
CA ALA A 170 -24.63 5.35 -10.42
C ALA A 170 -24.63 4.24 -9.37
N ASN A 171 -24.30 3.02 -9.78
CA ASN A 171 -24.17 1.89 -8.87
C ASN A 171 -22.97 2.07 -7.94
N ALA A 172 -22.96 1.32 -6.83
CA ALA A 172 -21.76 1.17 -6.03
C ALA A 172 -20.65 0.48 -6.85
N PHE A 173 -19.39 0.86 -6.61
CA PHE A 173 -18.24 0.33 -7.35
C PHE A 173 -17.00 0.26 -6.47
N ASN A 174 -16.01 -0.55 -6.83
CA ASN A 174 -14.74 -0.64 -6.10
C ASN A 174 -13.68 0.24 -6.76
N LEU A 175 -12.84 0.91 -5.96
CA LEU A 175 -11.68 1.62 -6.50
C LEU A 175 -10.66 0.64 -7.08
N GLY A 176 -10.09 1.00 -8.22
CA GLY A 176 -9.01 0.22 -8.83
C GLY A 176 -9.46 -1.08 -9.51
N LYS A 177 -10.75 -1.35 -9.67
CA LYS A 177 -11.23 -2.58 -10.31
C LYS A 177 -12.65 -2.48 -10.86
N GLY A 178 -12.83 -2.95 -12.10
CA GLY A 178 -14.13 -3.24 -12.69
C GLY A 178 -14.74 -2.02 -13.40
N SER A 179 -16.03 -1.80 -13.19
CA SER A 179 -16.75 -0.69 -13.79
C SER A 179 -17.90 -0.21 -12.89
N VAL A 180 -18.38 1.00 -13.15
CA VAL A 180 -19.58 1.55 -12.52
C VAL A 180 -20.70 1.64 -13.56
N GLY A 181 -21.79 0.92 -13.31
CA GLY A 181 -22.99 0.96 -14.14
C GLY A 181 -23.82 2.21 -13.88
N LEU A 182 -24.38 2.78 -14.94
CA LEU A 182 -25.15 4.02 -14.91
C LEU A 182 -26.57 3.81 -15.47
N ASN A 183 -27.57 4.27 -14.73
CA ASN A 183 -28.97 4.31 -15.16
C ASN A 183 -29.45 5.76 -15.15
N ILE A 184 -30.17 6.17 -16.20
CA ILE A 184 -30.75 7.52 -16.28
C ILE A 184 -32.26 7.43 -16.45
N SER A 185 -32.99 8.25 -15.71
CA SER A 185 -34.42 8.50 -15.87
C SER A 185 -34.61 9.87 -16.52
N ASN A 186 -35.40 9.91 -17.59
CA ASN A 186 -35.90 11.13 -18.20
C ASN A 186 -37.13 11.63 -17.42
N LYS A 187 -37.04 12.83 -16.84
CA LYS A 187 -38.13 13.48 -16.09
C LYS A 187 -39.05 14.27 -16.98
N THR A 188 -38.72 14.47 -18.25
CA THR A 188 -39.44 15.38 -19.14
C THR A 188 -40.48 14.67 -20.00
N ASP A 189 -41.31 15.47 -20.66
CA ASP A 189 -42.25 15.01 -21.68
C ASP A 189 -41.64 15.01 -23.09
N GLU A 190 -40.35 15.29 -23.21
CA GLU A 190 -39.58 15.27 -24.45
C GLU A 190 -38.63 14.07 -24.50
N PHE A 191 -38.12 13.73 -25.68
CA PHE A 191 -37.03 12.77 -25.77
C PHE A 191 -35.73 13.39 -25.29
N VAL A 192 -34.98 12.63 -24.51
CA VAL A 192 -33.63 12.99 -24.08
C VAL A 192 -32.64 12.03 -24.73
N THR A 193 -31.60 12.56 -25.38
CA THR A 193 -30.51 11.74 -25.92
C THR A 193 -29.27 11.96 -25.08
N ILE A 194 -28.83 10.92 -24.37
CA ILE A 194 -27.56 10.95 -23.63
C ILE A 194 -26.42 10.80 -24.63
N THR A 195 -25.47 11.73 -24.59
CA THR A 195 -24.36 11.84 -25.55
C THR A 195 -23.00 11.54 -24.93
N TYR A 196 -22.85 11.76 -23.63
CA TYR A 196 -21.56 11.63 -22.96
C TYR A 196 -21.71 11.28 -21.48
N LEU A 197 -20.80 10.45 -20.96
CA LEU A 197 -20.70 10.06 -19.56
C LEU A 197 -19.25 10.14 -19.10
N ALA A 198 -18.99 10.65 -17.89
CA ALA A 198 -17.65 10.63 -17.30
C ALA A 198 -17.67 10.40 -15.78
N LEU A 199 -16.60 9.78 -15.28
CA LEU A 199 -16.30 9.52 -13.87
C LEU A 199 -15.06 10.33 -13.49
N TYR A 200 -15.17 11.06 -12.39
CA TYR A 200 -14.07 11.76 -11.77
C TYR A 200 -13.81 11.20 -10.38
N VAL A 201 -12.54 11.06 -9.99
CA VAL A 201 -12.12 10.68 -8.63
C VAL A 201 -11.03 11.65 -8.16
N ASP A 202 -11.23 12.24 -6.99
CA ASP A 202 -10.40 13.28 -6.39
C ASP A 202 -10.03 14.48 -7.31
N GLY A 203 -10.84 14.69 -8.35
CA GLY A 203 -10.68 15.77 -9.32
C GLY A 203 -10.14 15.31 -10.67
N ASP A 204 -9.55 14.12 -10.73
CA ASP A 204 -8.98 13.54 -11.93
C ASP A 204 -10.06 12.84 -12.76
N LEU A 205 -9.99 12.99 -14.08
CA LEU A 205 -10.82 12.25 -15.02
C LEU A 205 -10.33 10.80 -15.07
N ILE A 206 -11.18 9.86 -14.69
CA ILE A 206 -10.84 8.44 -14.61
C ILE A 206 -11.30 7.68 -15.84
N SER A 207 -12.48 8.02 -16.34
CA SER A 207 -13.14 7.28 -17.40
C SER A 207 -14.19 8.14 -18.06
N GLU A 208 -14.25 8.08 -19.37
CA GLU A 208 -15.24 8.79 -20.19
C GLU A 208 -15.69 7.88 -21.34
N VAL A 209 -16.93 8.09 -21.78
CA VAL A 209 -17.47 7.39 -22.94
C VAL A 209 -18.51 8.26 -23.64
N GLY A 210 -18.35 8.40 -24.95
CA GLY A 210 -19.40 8.91 -25.83
C GLY A 210 -20.49 7.86 -25.99
N VAL A 211 -21.75 8.25 -25.82
CA VAL A 211 -22.92 7.37 -25.95
C VAL A 211 -23.93 8.00 -26.90
N ASN A 212 -24.89 7.20 -27.38
CA ASN A 212 -26.03 7.71 -28.13
C ASN A 212 -27.27 6.95 -27.68
N LYS A 213 -27.73 7.28 -26.47
CA LYS A 213 -28.86 6.60 -25.84
C LYS A 213 -30.06 7.52 -25.76
N LYS A 214 -31.06 7.25 -26.60
CA LYS A 214 -32.33 7.97 -26.59
C LYS A 214 -33.27 7.38 -25.54
N LEU A 215 -33.77 8.22 -24.66
CA LEU A 215 -34.73 7.90 -23.60
C LEU A 215 -36.07 8.55 -23.93
N ALA A 216 -37.13 7.75 -23.91
CA ALA A 216 -38.49 8.23 -24.12
C ALA A 216 -38.95 9.11 -22.94
N PRO A 217 -39.94 10.00 -23.16
CA PRO A 217 -40.59 10.76 -22.10
C PRO A 217 -40.94 9.90 -20.89
N ARG A 218 -40.64 10.40 -19.68
CA ARG A 218 -40.98 9.73 -18.40
C ARG A 218 -40.47 8.28 -18.25
N THR A 219 -39.48 7.86 -19.04
CA THR A 219 -38.87 6.52 -18.94
C THR A 219 -37.45 6.58 -18.36
N GLY A 220 -36.86 5.42 -18.09
CA GLY A 220 -35.45 5.33 -17.74
C GLY A 220 -34.85 4.01 -18.20
N GLY A 221 -33.53 3.93 -18.14
CA GLY A 221 -32.81 2.70 -18.47
C GLY A 221 -31.32 2.82 -18.26
N SER A 222 -30.64 1.69 -18.44
CA SER A 222 -29.19 1.64 -18.46
C SER A 222 -28.66 2.41 -19.68
N VAL A 223 -27.68 3.29 -19.42
CA VAL A 223 -27.04 4.14 -20.43
C VAL A 223 -25.59 3.75 -20.70
N GLY A 224 -25.06 2.79 -19.94
CA GLY A 224 -23.71 2.29 -20.08
C GLY A 224 -23.03 2.02 -18.74
N ALA A 225 -21.72 1.77 -18.81
CA ALA A 225 -20.86 1.65 -17.66
C ALA A 225 -19.52 2.38 -17.94
N LEU A 226 -18.91 2.90 -16.88
CA LEU A 226 -17.60 3.53 -16.95
C LEU A 226 -16.57 2.61 -16.31
N SER A 227 -15.47 2.35 -17.02
CA SER A 227 -14.35 1.55 -16.49
C SER A 227 -13.73 2.21 -15.26
N VAL A 228 -13.27 1.40 -14.30
CA VAL A 228 -12.53 1.86 -13.12
C VAL A 228 -11.16 1.17 -13.15
N PRO A 229 -10.16 1.80 -13.80
CA PRO A 229 -8.84 1.22 -14.01
C PRO A 229 -8.07 1.10 -12.68
N GLN A 230 -7.02 0.27 -12.67
CA GLN A 230 -6.28 -0.05 -11.44
C GLN A 230 -5.72 1.21 -10.79
N GLU A 231 -5.26 2.17 -11.57
CA GLU A 231 -4.57 3.39 -11.17
C GLU A 231 -5.51 4.40 -10.47
N THR A 232 -6.82 4.16 -10.45
CA THR A 232 -7.82 5.06 -9.83
C THR A 232 -7.53 5.37 -8.35
N TYR A 233 -6.85 4.48 -7.62
CA TYR A 233 -6.50 4.73 -6.21
C TYR A 233 -5.39 5.77 -6.03
N GLU A 234 -4.63 6.12 -7.07
CA GLU A 234 -3.43 6.96 -6.95
C GLU A 234 -3.78 8.40 -6.54
N GLY A 235 -4.95 8.90 -6.95
CA GLY A 235 -5.48 10.18 -6.48
C GLY A 235 -5.93 10.16 -5.01
N ALA A 236 -6.18 8.98 -4.43
CA ALA A 236 -6.72 8.85 -3.09
C ALA A 236 -5.67 9.18 -2.02
N LYS A 237 -5.97 10.20 -1.23
CA LYS A 237 -5.11 10.62 -0.12
C LYS A 237 -5.44 9.85 1.15
N ILE A 238 -4.44 9.13 1.68
CA ILE A 238 -4.56 8.38 2.93
C ILE A 238 -3.78 9.10 4.02
N LYS A 239 -4.45 9.44 5.12
CA LYS A 239 -3.79 10.02 6.30
C LYS A 239 -3.04 8.93 7.07
N LYS A 240 -1.99 9.32 7.80
CA LYS A 240 -1.26 8.42 8.72
C LYS A 240 -2.18 7.71 9.73
N SER A 241 -3.31 8.33 10.08
CA SER A 241 -4.32 7.76 10.98
C SER A 241 -5.17 6.64 10.36
N GLY A 242 -4.92 6.25 9.10
CA GLY A 242 -5.76 5.28 8.38
C GLY A 242 -7.03 5.86 7.80
N LEU A 243 -7.29 7.16 7.99
CA LEU A 243 -8.44 7.83 7.40
C LEU A 243 -8.13 8.20 5.94
N ALA A 244 -8.90 7.66 5.01
CA ALA A 244 -8.91 8.07 3.62
C ALA A 244 -10.22 8.80 3.30
N SER A 245 -10.13 9.84 2.49
CA SER A 245 -11.27 10.61 2.02
C SER A 245 -11.21 10.64 0.51
N VAL A 246 -12.15 9.97 -0.15
CA VAL A 246 -12.19 9.88 -1.60
C VAL A 246 -13.39 10.68 -2.10
N LYS A 247 -13.11 11.72 -2.89
CA LYS A 247 -14.14 12.44 -3.63
C LYS A 247 -14.36 11.75 -4.96
N TYR A 248 -15.60 11.69 -5.41
CA TYR A 248 -15.92 11.12 -6.72
C TYR A 248 -17.19 11.74 -7.26
N GLY A 249 -17.32 11.80 -8.58
CA GLY A 249 -18.45 12.44 -9.22
C GLY A 249 -18.68 11.95 -10.63
N PHE A 250 -19.88 12.23 -11.12
CA PHE A 250 -20.31 11.84 -12.45
C PHE A 250 -20.71 13.07 -13.24
N ALA A 251 -20.27 13.14 -14.49
CA ALA A 251 -20.77 14.08 -15.47
C ALA A 251 -21.58 13.35 -16.53
N VAL A 252 -22.65 13.99 -17.00
CA VAL A 252 -23.43 13.54 -18.15
C VAL A 252 -23.71 14.75 -19.04
N GLU A 253 -23.54 14.56 -20.34
CA GLU A 253 -24.07 15.49 -21.35
C GLU A 253 -25.20 14.81 -22.11
N TYR A 254 -26.20 15.61 -22.49
CA TYR A 254 -27.38 15.14 -23.18
C TYR A 254 -28.05 16.25 -23.99
N ASP A 255 -28.80 15.85 -25.01
CA ASP A 255 -29.63 16.74 -25.81
C ASP A 255 -31.11 16.56 -25.48
N ILE A 256 -31.82 17.68 -25.34
CA ILE A 256 -33.27 17.75 -25.16
C ILE A 256 -33.81 18.97 -25.92
N GLY A 257 -34.87 18.79 -26.71
CA GLY A 257 -35.46 19.89 -27.49
C GLY A 257 -34.46 20.59 -28.43
N GLY A 258 -33.45 19.87 -28.93
CA GLY A 258 -32.39 20.42 -29.78
C GLY A 258 -31.35 21.28 -29.03
N ARG A 259 -31.33 21.25 -27.70
CA ARG A 259 -30.37 21.97 -26.85
C ARG A 259 -29.50 20.98 -26.09
N SER A 260 -28.19 21.21 -26.11
CA SER A 260 -27.25 20.46 -25.28
C SER A 260 -27.27 20.97 -23.84
N ARG A 261 -27.21 20.02 -22.91
CA ARG A 261 -27.24 20.22 -21.46
C ARG A 261 -26.17 19.35 -20.81
N SER A 262 -25.78 19.73 -19.60
CA SER A 262 -24.83 18.98 -18.79
C SER A 262 -25.29 18.91 -17.35
N LEU A 263 -25.04 17.78 -16.69
CA LEU A 263 -25.20 17.62 -15.25
C LEU A 263 -23.91 17.03 -14.69
N TYR A 264 -23.33 17.73 -13.72
CA TYR A 264 -22.18 17.26 -12.95
C TYR A 264 -22.46 17.41 -11.46
N LYS A 265 -22.18 16.36 -10.70
CA LYS A 265 -22.19 16.44 -9.25
C LYS A 265 -21.20 15.44 -8.67
N ASN A 266 -20.50 15.88 -7.63
CA ASN A 266 -19.59 15.04 -6.86
C ASN A 266 -20.11 14.83 -5.44
N THR A 267 -19.55 13.82 -4.80
CA THR A 267 -19.75 13.49 -3.40
C THR A 267 -18.41 13.05 -2.81
N LYS A 268 -18.41 12.75 -1.51
CA LYS A 268 -17.24 12.31 -0.78
C LYS A 268 -17.62 11.13 0.11
N THR A 269 -16.73 10.15 0.20
CA THR A 269 -16.81 9.06 1.17
C THR A 269 -15.52 8.98 1.97
N GLU A 270 -15.67 8.71 3.27
CA GLU A 270 -14.56 8.50 4.18
C GLU A 270 -14.46 7.03 4.57
N PHE A 271 -13.22 6.52 4.63
CA PHE A 271 -12.92 5.14 5.00
C PHE A 271 -11.89 5.13 6.13
N GLN A 272 -12.18 4.36 7.18
CA GLN A 272 -11.15 3.91 8.11
C GLN A 272 -10.51 2.64 7.53
N LEU A 273 -9.21 2.70 7.25
CA LEU A 273 -8.47 1.65 6.56
C LEU A 273 -7.76 0.69 7.52
N TRP A 274 -7.31 1.17 8.68
CA TRP A 274 -6.73 0.38 9.78
C TRP A 274 -6.98 1.02 11.14
#